data_AF-A0A3D8LDR5-F1
#
_entry.id   AF-A0A3D8LDR5-F1
#
_cell.length_a   1.000
_cell.length_b   1.000
_cell.length_c   1.000
_cell.angle_alpha   90.00
_cell.angle_beta   90.00
_cell.angle_gamma   90.00
#
_symmetry.space_group_name_H-M   'P 1'
#
loop_
_entity.id
_entity.type
_entity.pdbx_description
1 polymer ?
#
loop_
_entity_poly.entity_id
_entity_poly.type
_entity_poly.pdbx_seq_one_letter_code
_entity_poly.pdbx_strand_id
1 'polypeptide(L)'
;MKYPHTLLLLLPLLAMGCGRFSSASLAPVEVERETPEITMQHSYYTSNDSLHLLFKFEDAKEVVDILQKATSYEYEIRTGGIEKDALIRGDSVDLPDRKITDIEGQLQVQLVLPAEVVQEPNVLHLRLWQFLAGPELMGTKFRLPLSSKMLQKDYLLIEASTGKPLLQNYATTGDKVLVRNYGGEAGVLKLQRFDADFMPAPPPMSLRSAGGPRTISAAEVQTIAPGDTVTLQEEGIYLFDPNTNYARSILVQPANYPQITRTKEMLQPLIYLTTSEEREALLNASDTKAAIDRFWLELAGNKAAARNLIQIFYSRVELANKLYSSHKAGWATDRGMIHIILGPPDGTNQVGSTITWTYRETETAPNIKFVFNKKENNFTENHYELVRRRGYGEIWYSTVAKWRAGRINM
;
A
#
# COMPACT_ATOMS: atom_id res chain seq x y z
N MET A 1 70.56 42.53 13.01
CA MET A 1 70.84 42.04 11.64
C MET A 1 71.03 40.53 11.72
N LYS A 2 70.46 39.82 10.75
CA LYS A 2 70.28 38.36 10.62
C LYS A 2 71.53 37.55 11.02
N TYR A 3 71.39 36.32 11.49
CA TYR A 3 71.50 35.09 10.67
C TYR A 3 71.77 33.91 11.65
N PRO A 4 71.74 32.61 11.25
CA PRO A 4 71.14 32.00 10.06
C PRO A 4 70.43 30.64 10.34
N HIS A 5 69.62 30.23 9.36
CA HIS A 5 69.28 28.85 9.05
C HIS A 5 70.39 28.17 8.20
N THR A 6 70.24 26.86 7.96
CA THR A 6 70.84 26.01 6.90
C THR A 6 72.27 25.50 7.15
N LEU A 7 72.63 24.22 6.96
CA LEU A 7 72.02 23.13 6.19
C LEU A 7 72.62 21.76 6.63
N LEU A 8 71.75 20.78 6.84
CA LEU A 8 71.84 19.36 6.45
C LEU A 8 73.19 18.60 6.57
N LEU A 9 73.22 17.63 7.50
CA LEU A 9 74.11 16.47 7.46
C LEU A 9 73.23 15.21 7.48
N LEU A 10 73.29 14.47 6.38
CA LEU A 10 72.66 13.16 6.21
C LEU A 10 73.65 12.09 6.69
N LEU A 11 73.28 11.32 7.72
CA LEU A 11 73.79 9.96 7.94
C LEU A 11 72.72 9.12 8.67
N PRO A 12 72.68 7.80 8.40
CA PRO A 12 71.50 6.96 8.49
C PRO A 12 71.36 6.32 9.87
N LEU A 13 70.15 5.99 10.28
CA LEU A 13 69.94 5.02 11.37
C LEU A 13 68.84 4.03 11.05
N LEU A 14 69.25 2.76 11.11
CA LEU A 14 68.41 1.57 11.21
C LEU A 14 67.43 1.66 12.38
N ALA A 15 66.18 1.25 12.15
CA ALA A 15 65.31 0.64 13.16
C ALA A 15 64.30 -0.26 12.43
N MET A 16 64.51 -1.57 12.46
CA MET A 16 63.75 -2.53 13.27
C MET A 16 62.22 -2.42 13.09
N GLY A 17 61.67 -3.46 12.48
CA GLY A 17 60.24 -3.59 12.23
C GLY A 17 59.41 -3.65 13.52
N CYS A 18 58.31 -2.90 13.50
CA CYS A 18 57.10 -3.26 14.21
C CYS A 18 56.02 -3.56 13.17
N GLY A 19 55.43 -4.75 13.27
CA GLY A 19 54.28 -5.13 12.44
C GLY A 19 53.14 -4.13 12.63
N ARG A 20 52.64 -3.59 11.53
CA ARG A 20 51.38 -2.85 11.53
C ARG A 20 50.24 -3.85 11.61
N PHE A 21 49.57 -3.88 12.75
CA PHE A 21 48.17 -4.30 12.80
C PHE A 21 47.39 -3.38 11.86
N SER A 22 46.82 -3.96 10.80
CA SER A 22 45.82 -3.28 9.98
C SER A 22 44.57 -3.12 10.85
N SER A 23 44.30 -1.89 11.29
CA SER A 23 42.96 -1.54 11.79
C SER A 23 42.00 -1.70 10.62
N ALA A 24 41.14 -2.73 10.67
CA ALA A 24 40.02 -2.83 9.75
C ALA A 24 39.18 -1.56 9.91
N SER A 25 39.31 -0.64 8.94
CA SER A 25 38.42 0.49 8.79
C SER A 25 37.04 -0.11 8.56
N LEU A 26 36.19 -0.08 9.58
CA LEU A 26 34.76 -0.30 9.39
C LEU A 26 34.31 0.79 8.42
N ALA A 27 34.05 0.41 7.16
CA ALA A 27 33.37 1.29 6.24
C ALA A 27 32.08 1.77 6.93
N PRO A 28 31.76 3.08 6.89
CA PRO A 28 30.51 3.54 7.44
C PRO A 28 29.39 2.75 6.79
N VAL A 29 28.52 2.16 7.62
CA VAL A 29 27.29 1.52 7.14
C VAL A 29 26.50 2.65 6.49
N GLU A 30 26.47 2.66 5.17
CA GLU A 30 25.63 3.56 4.42
C GLU A 30 24.19 3.11 4.71
N VAL A 31 23.54 3.81 5.64
CA VAL A 31 22.13 3.56 5.95
C VAL A 31 21.36 4.04 4.73
N GLU A 32 21.01 3.09 3.87
CA GLU A 32 20.15 3.34 2.72
C GLU A 32 18.86 4.01 3.24
N ARG A 33 18.63 5.23 2.78
CA ARG A 33 17.47 6.00 3.24
C ARG A 33 16.23 5.42 2.57
N GLU A 34 15.37 4.79 3.36
CA GLU A 34 14.09 4.31 2.86
C GLU A 34 13.29 5.45 2.22
N THR A 35 12.76 5.21 1.02
CA THR A 35 11.92 6.17 0.32
C THR A 35 10.47 6.01 0.78
N PRO A 36 9.79 7.10 1.21
CA PRO A 36 8.42 7.00 1.67
C PRO A 36 7.48 6.65 0.52
N GLU A 37 6.40 5.96 0.86
CA GLU A 37 5.35 5.57 -0.08
C GLU A 37 4.06 6.28 0.29
N ILE A 38 3.91 7.50 -0.25
CA ILE A 38 2.79 8.37 0.04
C ILE A 38 1.54 7.83 -0.66
N THR A 39 0.54 7.49 0.14
CA THR A 39 -0.76 7.00 -0.34
C THR A 39 -1.84 8.04 -0.10
N MET A 40 -2.90 8.00 -0.90
CA MET A 40 -4.11 8.79 -0.69
C MET A 40 -5.32 7.87 -0.65
N GLN A 41 -6.00 7.85 0.48
CA GLN A 41 -7.32 7.26 0.62
C GLN A 41 -8.37 8.37 0.58
N HIS A 42 -9.57 8.03 0.12
CA HIS A 42 -10.63 9.03 0.03
C HIS A 42 -12.01 8.42 0.21
N SER A 43 -12.96 9.29 0.55
CA SER A 43 -14.39 9.01 0.51
C SER A 43 -15.12 10.30 0.18
N TYR A 44 -16.39 10.18 -0.18
CA TYR A 44 -17.24 11.31 -0.49
C TYR A 44 -18.68 11.08 -0.02
N TYR A 45 -19.40 12.19 0.09
CA TYR A 45 -20.85 12.26 0.20
C TYR A 45 -21.34 13.56 -0.46
N THR A 46 -22.63 13.66 -0.71
CA THR A 46 -23.28 14.80 -1.33
C THR A 46 -24.25 15.44 -0.35
N SER A 47 -24.25 16.77 -0.31
CA SER A 47 -25.21 17.57 0.45
C SER A 47 -25.36 18.92 -0.22
N ASN A 48 -26.58 19.48 -0.27
CA ASN A 48 -26.85 20.81 -0.82
C ASN A 48 -26.20 21.06 -2.20
N ASP A 49 -26.42 20.15 -3.15
CA ASP A 49 -25.86 20.19 -4.52
C ASP A 49 -24.32 20.35 -4.60
N SER A 50 -23.64 19.88 -3.57
CA SER A 50 -22.17 19.91 -3.48
C SER A 50 -21.62 18.54 -3.11
N LEU A 51 -20.52 18.16 -3.77
CA LEU A 51 -19.77 16.96 -3.46
C LEU A 51 -18.71 17.29 -2.40
N HIS A 52 -18.84 16.68 -1.23
CA HIS A 52 -17.84 16.77 -0.16
C HIS A 52 -16.87 15.60 -0.29
N LEU A 53 -15.61 15.92 -0.57
CA LEU A 53 -14.51 14.98 -0.69
C LEU A 53 -13.64 15.02 0.56
N LEU A 54 -13.29 13.84 1.07
CA LEU A 54 -12.42 13.67 2.22
C LEU A 54 -11.22 12.84 1.78
N PHE A 55 -10.03 13.38 1.99
CA PHE A 55 -8.77 12.74 1.66
C PHE A 55 -7.98 12.47 2.93
N LYS A 56 -7.27 11.35 2.95
CA LYS A 56 -6.25 11.03 3.95
C LYS A 56 -4.97 10.64 3.23
N PHE A 57 -3.91 11.37 3.53
CA PHE A 57 -2.55 11.05 3.08
C PHE A 57 -1.78 10.41 4.22
N GLU A 58 -1.10 9.30 3.93
CA GLU A 58 -0.24 8.59 4.89
C GLU A 58 0.96 7.99 4.16
N ASP A 59 2.11 7.92 4.84
CA ASP A 59 3.26 7.17 4.35
C ASP A 59 3.06 5.72 4.75
N ALA A 60 2.81 4.86 3.78
CA ALA A 60 2.49 3.47 4.05
C ALA A 60 3.65 2.70 4.72
N LYS A 61 4.89 3.20 4.57
CA LYS A 61 6.10 2.68 5.20
C LYS A 61 6.44 3.32 6.54
N GLU A 62 5.72 4.38 6.94
CA GLU A 62 5.93 5.09 8.21
C GLU A 62 7.36 5.66 8.39
N VAL A 63 8.03 6.00 7.28
CA VAL A 63 9.38 6.60 7.25
C VAL A 63 9.31 8.11 7.49
N VAL A 64 8.23 8.75 7.05
CA VAL A 64 8.02 10.19 7.14
C VAL A 64 6.69 10.53 7.81
N ASP A 65 6.75 11.44 8.78
CA ASP A 65 5.55 12.10 9.31
C ASP A 65 5.03 13.14 8.29
N ILE A 66 4.07 12.72 7.45
CA ILE A 66 3.46 13.57 6.43
C ILE A 66 2.87 14.84 7.05
N LEU A 67 2.30 14.75 8.26
CA LEU A 67 1.70 15.91 8.92
C LEU A 67 2.73 17.01 9.22
N GLN A 68 4.01 16.65 9.42
CA GLN A 68 5.09 17.64 9.58
C GLN A 68 5.71 18.08 8.26
N LYS A 69 5.73 17.19 7.28
CA LYS A 69 6.47 17.43 6.04
C LYS A 69 5.66 18.11 4.96
N ALA A 70 4.33 17.95 4.98
CA ALA A 70 3.46 18.56 4.00
C ALA A 70 3.39 20.09 4.20
N THR A 71 3.57 20.85 3.12
CA THR A 71 3.58 22.32 3.15
C THR A 71 2.27 22.89 2.62
N SER A 72 1.77 22.32 1.53
CA SER A 72 0.57 22.76 0.84
C SER A 72 0.00 21.64 0.00
N TYR A 73 -1.26 21.77 -0.39
CA TYR A 73 -1.81 20.96 -1.46
C TYR A 73 -2.46 21.85 -2.52
N GLU A 74 -2.31 21.45 -3.78
CA GLU A 74 -2.98 22.04 -4.92
C GLU A 74 -4.07 21.08 -5.39
N TYR A 75 -5.18 21.64 -5.86
CA TYR A 75 -6.16 20.88 -6.61
C TYR A 75 -6.50 21.57 -7.92
N GLU A 76 -6.68 20.78 -8.97
CA GLU A 76 -7.08 21.22 -10.29
C GLU A 76 -8.14 20.29 -10.85
N ILE A 77 -9.23 20.84 -11.36
CA ILE A 77 -10.24 20.10 -12.11
C ILE A 77 -9.96 20.35 -13.58
N ARG A 78 -9.71 19.26 -14.32
CA ARG A 78 -9.38 19.31 -15.73
C ARG A 78 -10.35 18.48 -16.56
N THR A 79 -10.50 18.79 -17.84
CA THR A 79 -11.34 18.05 -18.80
C THR A 79 -10.76 16.68 -19.20
N GLY A 80 -10.00 16.04 -18.30
CA GLY A 80 -9.34 14.77 -18.55
C GLY A 80 -8.21 14.47 -17.55
N GLY A 81 -7.59 13.30 -17.70
CA GLY A 81 -6.60 12.74 -16.78
C GLY A 81 -5.14 13.14 -17.04
N ILE A 82 -4.85 13.99 -18.02
CA ILE A 82 -3.50 14.40 -18.41
C ILE A 82 -3.31 15.88 -18.08
N GLU A 83 -2.10 16.29 -17.71
CA GLU A 83 -1.81 17.70 -17.33
C GLU A 83 -2.05 18.72 -18.44
N LYS A 84 -2.09 18.27 -19.70
CA LYS A 84 -2.37 19.12 -20.87
C LYS A 84 -3.87 19.38 -21.06
N ASP A 85 -4.74 18.65 -20.36
CA ASP A 85 -6.20 18.83 -20.47
C ASP A 85 -6.62 20.18 -19.88
N ALA A 86 -7.69 20.77 -20.43
CA ALA A 86 -8.09 22.13 -20.11
C ALA A 86 -8.45 22.28 -18.63
N LEU A 87 -7.92 23.33 -17.98
CA LEU A 87 -8.22 23.67 -16.59
C LEU A 87 -9.61 24.31 -16.50
N ILE A 88 -10.46 23.74 -15.66
CA ILE A 88 -11.81 24.25 -15.36
C ILE A 88 -11.76 25.13 -14.11
N ARG A 89 -11.12 24.62 -13.06
CA ARG A 89 -10.99 25.29 -11.75
C ARG A 89 -9.77 24.72 -11.03
N GLY A 90 -9.12 25.51 -10.19
CA GLY A 90 -8.12 25.00 -9.27
C GLY A 90 -7.82 26.01 -8.17
N ASP A 91 -7.16 25.55 -7.12
CA ASP A 91 -6.69 26.38 -6.03
C ASP A 91 -5.44 25.76 -5.37
N SER A 92 -4.72 26.56 -4.60
CA SER A 92 -3.59 26.15 -3.77
C SER A 92 -3.87 26.50 -2.32
N VAL A 93 -3.82 25.50 -1.45
CA VAL A 93 -4.13 25.67 -0.03
C VAL A 93 -2.88 25.35 0.77
N ASP A 94 -2.35 26.38 1.44
CA ASP A 94 -1.31 26.20 2.44
C ASP A 94 -1.88 25.43 3.63
N LEU A 95 -1.15 24.43 4.09
CA LEU A 95 -1.57 23.64 5.23
C LEU A 95 -1.25 24.43 6.51
N PRO A 96 -2.22 24.65 7.41
CA PRO A 96 -1.97 25.34 8.66
C PRO A 96 -1.03 24.53 9.57
N ASP A 97 -0.28 25.22 10.43
CA ASP A 97 0.44 24.57 11.53
C ASP A 97 -0.58 23.83 12.44
N ARG A 98 -0.30 22.54 12.64
CA ARG A 98 -1.03 21.50 13.41
C ARG A 98 -2.22 21.97 14.28
N LYS A 99 -3.38 21.33 14.09
CA LYS A 99 -4.44 21.32 15.11
C LYS A 99 -4.20 20.18 16.11
N ILE A 100 -4.57 20.38 17.37
CA ILE A 100 -4.43 19.38 18.46
C ILE A 100 -5.17 18.06 18.14
N THR A 101 -6.15 18.10 17.23
CA THR A 101 -6.96 16.96 16.81
C THR A 101 -6.35 16.11 15.70
N ASP A 102 -5.22 16.53 15.13
CA ASP A 102 -4.57 15.85 14.01
C ASP A 102 -3.90 14.55 14.47
N ILE A 103 -3.90 13.52 13.62
CA ILE A 103 -3.25 12.24 13.92
C ILE A 103 -1.82 12.32 13.38
N GLU A 104 -0.84 12.02 14.23
CA GLU A 104 0.56 11.92 13.82
C GLU A 104 0.73 10.92 12.65
N GLY A 105 1.49 11.30 11.63
CA GLY A 105 1.69 10.50 10.42
C GLY A 105 0.57 10.56 9.39
N GLN A 106 -0.55 11.25 9.67
CA GLN A 106 -1.68 11.36 8.73
C GLN A 106 -2.08 12.81 8.48
N LEU A 107 -2.25 13.16 7.21
CA LEU A 107 -2.82 14.44 6.81
C LEU A 107 -4.24 14.23 6.27
N GLN A 108 -5.23 14.89 6.88
CA GLN A 108 -6.61 14.86 6.42
C GLN A 108 -7.00 16.18 5.77
N VAL A 109 -7.59 16.10 4.58
CA VAL A 109 -8.01 17.26 3.79
C VAL A 109 -9.47 17.09 3.38
N GLN A 110 -10.23 18.18 3.46
CA GLN A 110 -11.60 18.24 2.97
C GLN A 110 -11.69 19.25 1.82
N LEU A 111 -12.35 18.84 0.73
CA LEU A 111 -12.62 19.67 -0.43
C LEU A 111 -14.11 19.63 -0.76
N VAL A 112 -14.69 20.77 -1.12
CA VAL A 112 -16.10 20.86 -1.53
C VAL A 112 -16.13 21.29 -3.00
N LEU A 113 -16.76 20.47 -3.83
CA LEU A 113 -16.92 20.74 -5.26
C LEU A 113 -18.39 21.03 -5.58
N PRO A 114 -18.70 22.10 -6.34
CA PRO A 114 -20.08 22.33 -6.79
C PRO A 114 -20.51 21.27 -7.81
N ALA A 115 -21.79 20.91 -7.86
CA ALA A 115 -22.31 19.88 -8.76
C ALA A 115 -21.92 20.09 -10.24
N GLU A 116 -21.81 21.34 -10.70
CA GLU A 116 -21.47 21.71 -12.09
C GLU A 116 -20.14 21.14 -12.60
N VAL A 117 -19.17 20.87 -11.71
CA VAL A 117 -17.87 20.30 -12.09
C VAL A 117 -17.82 18.77 -11.92
N VAL A 118 -18.81 18.18 -11.24
CA VAL A 118 -18.85 16.75 -10.91
C VAL A 118 -19.54 15.98 -12.03
N GLN A 119 -18.82 15.80 -13.14
CA GLN A 119 -19.32 15.12 -14.33
C GLN A 119 -18.17 14.57 -15.17
N GLU A 120 -18.43 13.50 -15.91
CA GLU A 120 -17.53 13.01 -16.93
C GLU A 120 -17.37 14.05 -18.06
N PRO A 121 -16.17 14.26 -18.63
CA PRO A 121 -14.90 13.55 -18.39
C PRO A 121 -13.98 14.22 -17.36
N ASN A 122 -14.52 15.06 -16.46
CA ASN A 122 -13.69 15.86 -15.56
C ASN A 122 -12.92 14.97 -14.58
N VAL A 123 -11.68 15.34 -14.30
CA VAL A 123 -10.81 14.65 -13.34
C VAL A 123 -10.27 15.69 -12.37
N LEU A 124 -10.35 15.37 -11.07
CA LEU A 124 -9.67 16.10 -10.02
C LEU A 124 -8.22 15.61 -9.94
N HIS A 125 -7.27 16.50 -10.20
CA HIS A 125 -5.85 16.32 -9.97
C HIS A 125 -5.50 16.97 -8.63
N LEU A 126 -4.92 16.19 -7.72
CA LEU A 126 -4.43 16.67 -6.43
C LEU A 126 -2.91 16.56 -6.42
N ARG A 127 -2.24 17.59 -5.91
CA ARG A 127 -0.80 17.59 -5.71
C ARG A 127 -0.50 17.94 -4.27
N LEU A 128 0.13 17.03 -3.54
CA LEU A 128 0.61 17.25 -2.19
C LEU A 128 2.08 17.62 -2.24
N TRP A 129 2.43 18.81 -1.75
CA TRP A 129 3.81 19.27 -1.64
C TRP A 129 4.37 18.97 -0.26
N GLN A 130 5.58 18.42 -0.21
CA GLN A 130 6.23 18.03 1.04
C GLN A 130 7.76 18.10 0.99
N PHE A 131 8.40 18.29 2.15
CA PHE A 131 9.86 18.14 2.29
C PHE A 131 10.24 16.70 2.59
N LEU A 132 11.14 16.10 1.82
CA LEU A 132 11.62 14.73 2.06
C LEU A 132 12.99 14.67 2.75
N ALA A 133 13.95 15.47 2.30
CA ALA A 133 15.27 15.60 2.92
C ALA A 133 15.91 16.93 2.54
N GLY A 134 16.28 17.75 3.54
CA GLY A 134 16.81 19.10 3.26
C GLY A 134 15.75 20.04 2.67
N PRO A 135 16.14 21.02 1.82
CA PRO A 135 15.22 22.01 1.25
C PRO A 135 14.45 21.50 0.03
N GLU A 136 14.57 20.23 -0.35
CA GLU A 136 13.92 19.68 -1.54
C GLU A 136 12.42 19.45 -1.30
N LEU A 137 11.60 20.13 -2.10
CA LEU A 137 10.15 19.94 -2.18
C LEU A 137 9.84 18.84 -3.20
N MET A 138 9.06 17.84 -2.79
CA MET A 138 8.51 16.82 -3.67
C MET A 138 7.00 17.01 -3.79
N GLY A 139 6.48 16.92 -5.01
CA GLY A 139 5.05 16.93 -5.29
C GLY A 139 4.53 15.54 -5.61
N THR A 140 3.73 14.95 -4.71
CA THR A 140 3.02 13.69 -4.96
C THR A 140 1.70 13.99 -5.66
N LYS A 141 1.43 13.34 -6.80
CA LYS A 141 0.24 13.60 -7.63
C LYS A 141 -0.77 12.46 -7.50
N PHE A 142 -2.04 12.83 -7.32
CA PHE A 142 -3.18 11.92 -7.27
C PHE A 142 -4.25 12.37 -8.26
N ARG A 143 -5.07 11.43 -8.71
CA ARG A 143 -6.15 11.68 -9.67
C ARG A 143 -7.43 10.98 -9.23
N LEU A 144 -8.54 11.69 -9.30
CA LEU A 144 -9.87 11.18 -9.01
C LEU A 144 -10.82 11.56 -10.16
N PRO A 145 -11.22 10.59 -11.01
CA PRO A 145 -12.27 10.82 -12.00
C PRO A 145 -13.57 11.25 -11.32
N LEU A 146 -14.20 12.29 -11.83
CA LEU A 146 -15.49 12.77 -11.34
C LEU A 146 -16.61 12.20 -12.21
N SER A 147 -17.70 11.80 -11.56
CA SER A 147 -18.89 11.28 -12.24
C SER A 147 -20.13 11.91 -11.65
N SER A 148 -21.09 12.25 -12.51
CA SER A 148 -22.41 12.74 -12.09
C SER A 148 -23.12 11.81 -11.10
N LYS A 149 -22.81 10.50 -11.14
CA LYS A 149 -23.31 9.49 -10.22
C LYS A 149 -22.84 9.69 -8.77
N MET A 150 -21.71 10.36 -8.55
CA MET A 150 -21.21 10.65 -7.20
C MET A 150 -22.16 11.57 -6.42
N LEU A 151 -22.90 12.43 -7.13
CA LEU A 151 -23.89 13.35 -6.56
C LEU A 151 -25.13 12.63 -5.99
N GLN A 152 -25.28 11.33 -6.24
CA GLN A 152 -26.42 10.54 -5.76
C GLN A 152 -26.17 9.91 -4.38
N LYS A 153 -24.92 9.93 -3.89
CA LYS A 153 -24.55 9.34 -2.61
C LYS A 153 -24.63 10.39 -1.51
N ASP A 154 -25.55 10.24 -0.58
CA ASP A 154 -25.84 11.20 0.48
C ASP A 154 -25.40 10.72 1.88
N TYR A 155 -24.68 9.60 1.98
CA TYR A 155 -24.19 9.05 3.23
C TYR A 155 -22.66 8.90 3.27
N LEU A 156 -22.14 8.83 4.50
CA LEU A 156 -20.74 8.52 4.80
C LEU A 156 -20.67 7.41 5.84
N LEU A 157 -19.75 6.48 5.63
CA LEU A 157 -19.39 5.47 6.63
C LEU A 157 -18.40 6.07 7.62
N ILE A 158 -18.72 5.98 8.90
CA ILE A 158 -17.94 6.52 10.01
C ILE A 158 -17.52 5.38 10.92
N GLU A 159 -16.27 5.35 11.33
CA GLU A 159 -15.81 4.46 12.39
C GLU A 159 -16.39 4.94 13.73
N ALA A 160 -17.23 4.13 14.37
CA ALA A 160 -17.98 4.56 15.55
C ALA A 160 -17.09 4.78 16.79
N SER A 161 -15.94 4.12 16.87
CA SER A 161 -14.96 4.26 17.97
C SER A 161 -14.27 5.63 17.96
N THR A 162 -13.91 6.13 16.78
CA THR A 162 -13.14 7.37 16.61
C THR A 162 -13.99 8.55 16.14
N GLY A 163 -15.18 8.29 15.60
CA GLY A 163 -16.02 9.28 14.93
C GLY A 163 -15.48 9.77 13.58
N LYS A 164 -14.41 9.14 13.07
CA LYS A 164 -13.73 9.55 11.84
C LYS A 164 -14.31 8.84 10.61
N PRO A 165 -14.25 9.47 9.42
CA PRO A 165 -14.63 8.82 8.17
C PRO A 165 -13.85 7.52 7.94
N LEU A 166 -14.56 6.46 7.57
CA LEU A 166 -13.92 5.23 7.12
C LEU A 166 -13.45 5.42 5.67
N LEU A 167 -12.16 5.65 5.48
CA LEU A 167 -11.55 5.92 4.17
C LEU A 167 -10.89 4.69 3.55
N GLN A 168 -10.51 3.71 4.37
CA GLN A 168 -9.96 2.44 3.93
C GLN A 168 -11.05 1.55 3.32
N ASN A 169 -10.62 0.55 2.56
CA ASN A 169 -11.49 -0.48 1.98
C ASN A 169 -11.44 -1.80 2.76
N TYR A 170 -10.88 -1.79 3.96
CA TYR A 170 -10.85 -2.90 4.89
C TYR A 170 -11.22 -2.45 6.30
N ALA A 171 -11.64 -3.40 7.11
CA ALA A 171 -11.91 -3.26 8.54
C ALA A 171 -11.65 -4.60 9.24
N THR A 172 -11.80 -4.62 10.55
CA THR A 172 -11.57 -5.80 11.37
C THR A 172 -12.87 -6.34 11.99
N THR A 173 -12.91 -7.63 12.28
CA THR A 173 -14.03 -8.25 13.00
C THR A 173 -14.21 -7.57 14.37
N GLY A 174 -15.41 -7.11 14.67
CA GLY A 174 -15.75 -6.35 15.88
C GLY A 174 -15.82 -4.85 15.67
N ASP A 175 -15.30 -4.32 14.55
CA ASP A 175 -15.42 -2.91 14.22
C ASP A 175 -16.88 -2.50 14.08
N LYS A 176 -17.15 -1.26 14.50
CA LYS A 176 -18.46 -0.66 14.46
C LYS A 176 -18.49 0.46 13.45
N VAL A 177 -19.37 0.37 12.47
CA VAL A 177 -19.52 1.34 11.38
C VAL A 177 -20.87 2.03 11.50
N LEU A 178 -20.82 3.34 11.73
CA LEU A 178 -21.98 4.23 11.72
C LEU A 178 -22.25 4.69 10.29
N VAL A 179 -23.51 4.59 9.85
CA VAL A 179 -23.97 5.18 8.58
C VAL A 179 -24.52 6.57 8.86
N ARG A 180 -23.75 7.62 8.53
CA ARG A 180 -24.16 9.01 8.71
C ARG A 180 -24.72 9.58 7.42
N ASN A 181 -25.98 10.03 7.46
CA ASN A 181 -26.64 10.68 6.34
C ASN A 181 -26.41 12.20 6.34
N TYR A 182 -26.35 12.78 5.15
CA TYR A 182 -26.19 14.21 4.86
C TYR A 182 -27.23 14.74 3.86
N GLY A 183 -28.09 13.85 3.33
CA GLY A 183 -29.24 14.18 2.50
C GLY A 183 -30.47 14.64 3.30
N GLY A 184 -31.52 15.06 2.58
CA GLY A 184 -32.75 15.58 3.17
C GLY A 184 -33.66 14.50 3.76
N GLU A 185 -33.95 13.44 3.01
CA GLU A 185 -34.68 12.27 3.51
C GLU A 185 -33.71 11.13 3.75
N ALA A 186 -33.58 10.72 5.01
CA ALA A 186 -32.65 9.67 5.36
C ALA A 186 -33.22 8.30 4.96
N GLY A 187 -32.70 7.77 3.85
CA GLY A 187 -33.07 6.47 3.33
C GLY A 187 -32.55 5.32 4.20
N VAL A 188 -33.27 4.22 4.14
CA VAL A 188 -32.86 2.96 4.74
C VAL A 188 -31.82 2.30 3.83
N LEU A 189 -30.65 1.96 4.37
CA LEU A 189 -29.53 1.43 3.60
C LEU A 189 -29.48 -0.10 3.67
N LYS A 190 -29.29 -0.77 2.53
CA LYS A 190 -29.14 -2.22 2.49
C LYS A 190 -27.67 -2.63 2.64
N LEU A 191 -27.42 -3.66 3.42
CA LEU A 191 -26.10 -4.24 3.65
C LEU A 191 -26.13 -5.72 3.28
N GLN A 192 -25.11 -6.18 2.56
CA GLN A 192 -24.93 -7.59 2.23
C GLN A 192 -23.54 -8.07 2.63
N ARG A 193 -23.46 -9.20 3.34
CA ARG A 193 -22.21 -9.89 3.62
C ARG A 193 -22.00 -11.01 2.61
N PHE A 194 -20.78 -11.13 2.08
CA PHE A 194 -20.36 -12.24 1.23
C PHE A 194 -19.15 -12.93 1.85
N ASP A 195 -19.06 -14.25 1.70
CA ASP A 195 -17.87 -14.99 2.12
C ASP A 195 -16.68 -14.65 1.22
N ALA A 196 -15.52 -14.42 1.84
CA ALA A 196 -14.29 -14.03 1.13
C ALA A 196 -13.38 -15.23 0.81
N ASP A 197 -13.93 -16.32 0.29
CA ASP A 197 -13.17 -17.52 -0.10
C ASP A 197 -12.55 -17.38 -1.50
N PHE A 198 -11.45 -16.63 -1.56
CA PHE A 198 -10.70 -16.39 -2.78
C PHE A 198 -9.29 -16.98 -2.69
N MET A 199 -8.90 -17.71 -3.73
CA MET A 199 -7.55 -18.26 -3.80
C MET A 199 -6.50 -17.13 -3.90
N PRO A 200 -5.33 -17.31 -3.26
CA PRO A 200 -4.19 -16.44 -3.48
C PRO A 200 -3.79 -16.38 -4.96
N ALA A 201 -3.19 -15.25 -5.35
CA ALA A 201 -2.67 -15.04 -6.69
C ALA A 201 -1.71 -16.17 -7.09
N PRO A 202 -1.91 -16.84 -8.25
CA PRO A 202 -0.94 -17.81 -8.73
C PRO A 202 0.34 -17.09 -9.19
N PRO A 203 1.49 -17.79 -9.17
CA PRO A 203 2.78 -17.25 -9.59
C PRO A 203 2.76 -16.56 -10.97
N PRO A 204 3.67 -15.60 -11.24
CA PRO A 204 3.56 -14.73 -12.40
C PRO A 204 3.75 -15.41 -13.76
N MET A 205 4.37 -16.59 -13.79
CA MET A 205 4.55 -17.41 -14.99
C MET A 205 3.42 -18.41 -15.24
N SER A 206 2.45 -18.52 -14.31
CA SER A 206 1.33 -19.44 -14.45
C SER A 206 0.45 -19.02 -15.64
N LEU A 207 0.31 -19.91 -16.62
CA LEU A 207 -0.60 -19.69 -17.76
C LEU A 207 -2.00 -20.27 -17.52
N ARG A 208 -2.29 -20.73 -16.30
CA ARG A 208 -3.64 -21.16 -15.96
C ARG A 208 -4.57 -19.96 -16.07
N SER A 209 -5.63 -20.10 -16.86
CA SER A 209 -6.70 -19.10 -16.87
C SER A 209 -7.24 -18.97 -15.45
N ALA A 210 -7.30 -17.75 -14.92
CA ALA A 210 -8.20 -17.48 -13.82
C ALA A 210 -9.59 -17.96 -14.27
N GLY A 211 -10.31 -18.66 -13.39
CA GLY A 211 -11.68 -19.08 -13.71
C GLY A 211 -12.51 -17.86 -14.14
N GLY A 212 -13.53 -18.08 -14.97
CA GLY A 212 -14.43 -17.00 -15.38
C GLY A 212 -15.09 -16.30 -14.17
N PRO A 213 -15.84 -15.21 -14.42
CA PRO A 213 -16.53 -14.47 -13.37
C PRO A 213 -17.31 -15.43 -12.46
N ARG A 214 -16.99 -15.43 -11.17
CA ARG A 214 -17.71 -16.23 -10.19
C ARG A 214 -18.90 -15.42 -9.69
N THR A 215 -20.10 -15.99 -9.81
CA THR A 215 -21.29 -15.46 -9.14
C THR A 215 -21.27 -15.95 -7.68
N ILE A 216 -21.27 -15.01 -6.74
CA ILE A 216 -21.39 -15.31 -5.31
C ILE A 216 -22.72 -14.77 -4.78
N SER A 217 -23.32 -15.51 -3.84
CA SER A 217 -24.56 -15.10 -3.17
C SER A 217 -24.24 -14.44 -1.85
N ALA A 218 -25.08 -13.49 -1.43
CA ALA A 218 -24.97 -12.90 -0.10
C ALA A 218 -25.23 -13.98 0.96
N ALA A 219 -24.30 -14.13 1.90
CA ALA A 219 -24.45 -15.00 3.06
C ALA A 219 -25.42 -14.37 4.08
N GLU A 220 -25.42 -13.05 4.18
CA GLU A 220 -26.32 -12.29 5.06
C GLU A 220 -26.82 -11.03 4.35
N VAL A 221 -28.07 -10.65 4.65
CA VAL A 221 -28.67 -9.40 4.18
C VAL A 221 -29.29 -8.68 5.37
N GLN A 222 -28.85 -7.45 5.60
CA GLN A 222 -29.36 -6.58 6.65
C GLN A 222 -29.84 -5.26 6.05
N THR A 223 -30.69 -4.60 6.82
CA THR A 223 -31.18 -3.27 6.55
C THR A 223 -30.78 -2.35 7.71
N ILE A 224 -30.22 -1.18 7.40
CA ILE A 224 -29.65 -0.24 8.36
C ILE A 224 -30.50 1.02 8.33
N ALA A 225 -31.02 1.43 9.50
CA ALA A 225 -31.75 2.69 9.59
C ALA A 225 -30.76 3.88 9.59
N PRO A 226 -31.22 5.07 9.18
CA PRO A 226 -30.45 6.29 9.31
C PRO A 226 -29.81 6.50 10.68
N GLY A 227 -28.49 6.74 10.72
CA GLY A 227 -27.79 6.99 11.97
C GLY A 227 -27.53 5.74 12.83
N ASP A 228 -27.92 4.55 12.36
CA ASP A 228 -27.59 3.31 13.04
C ASP A 228 -26.13 2.92 12.84
N THR A 229 -25.67 2.10 13.79
CA THR A 229 -24.34 1.50 13.78
C THR A 229 -24.42 0.01 13.54
N VAL A 230 -23.65 -0.49 12.58
CA VAL A 230 -23.48 -1.92 12.32
C VAL A 230 -22.20 -2.42 12.96
N THR A 231 -22.26 -3.59 13.59
CA THR A 231 -21.04 -4.28 14.06
C THR A 231 -20.65 -5.35 13.03
N LEU A 232 -19.41 -5.33 12.57
CA LEU A 232 -18.86 -6.26 11.58
C LEU A 232 -18.43 -7.55 12.28
N GLN A 233 -19.36 -8.49 12.49
CA GLN A 233 -19.12 -9.66 13.35
C GLN A 233 -18.22 -10.72 12.71
N GLU A 234 -18.44 -10.99 11.43
CA GLU A 234 -17.78 -12.08 10.70
C GLU A 234 -16.83 -11.57 9.62
N GLU A 235 -15.83 -12.37 9.28
CA GLU A 235 -14.98 -12.14 8.11
C GLU A 235 -15.81 -12.16 6.82
N GLY A 236 -15.39 -11.38 5.82
CA GLY A 236 -16.06 -11.35 4.53
C GLY A 236 -16.03 -9.99 3.86
N ILE A 237 -16.81 -9.85 2.80
CA ILE A 237 -17.01 -8.58 2.10
C ILE A 237 -18.37 -8.02 2.49
N TYR A 238 -18.39 -6.82 3.05
CA TYR A 238 -19.60 -6.11 3.43
C TYR A 238 -19.89 -5.05 2.39
N LEU A 239 -20.93 -5.26 1.58
CA LEU A 239 -21.36 -4.36 0.51
C LEU A 239 -22.50 -3.47 1.01
N PHE A 240 -22.22 -2.17 1.09
CA PHE A 240 -23.16 -1.12 1.45
C PHE A 240 -23.86 -0.60 0.21
N ASP A 241 -25.18 -0.54 0.30
CA ASP A 241 -26.10 -0.04 -0.71
C ASP A 241 -25.97 -0.73 -2.08
N PRO A 242 -26.15 -2.08 -2.13
CA PRO A 242 -26.02 -2.85 -3.35
C PRO A 242 -27.01 -2.38 -4.43
N ASN A 243 -26.59 -2.49 -5.70
CA ASN A 243 -27.33 -2.07 -6.90
C ASN A 243 -27.39 -0.55 -7.14
N THR A 244 -26.62 0.23 -6.38
CA THR A 244 -26.38 1.65 -6.68
C THR A 244 -25.05 1.84 -7.40
N ASN A 245 -24.86 2.98 -8.06
CA ASN A 245 -23.61 3.34 -8.72
C ASN A 245 -22.49 3.74 -7.75
N TYR A 246 -22.83 3.90 -6.48
CA TYR A 246 -21.95 4.34 -5.40
C TYR A 246 -21.89 3.31 -4.27
N ALA A 247 -22.29 2.07 -4.58
CA ALA A 247 -22.14 0.93 -3.71
C ALA A 247 -20.68 0.82 -3.28
N ARG A 248 -20.45 0.58 -2.00
CA ARG A 248 -19.10 0.52 -1.43
C ARG A 248 -18.95 -0.74 -0.63
N SER A 249 -17.87 -1.49 -0.87
CA SER A 249 -17.55 -2.63 -0.04
C SER A 249 -16.45 -2.34 0.97
N ILE A 250 -16.47 -3.10 2.06
CA ILE A 250 -15.37 -3.20 3.03
C ILE A 250 -14.97 -4.67 3.12
N LEU A 251 -13.68 -4.96 2.97
CA LEU A 251 -13.13 -6.27 3.29
C LEU A 251 -12.89 -6.38 4.80
N VAL A 252 -13.66 -7.23 5.46
CA VAL A 252 -13.50 -7.50 6.89
C VAL A 252 -12.58 -8.69 7.08
N GLN A 253 -11.50 -8.46 7.83
CA GLN A 253 -10.48 -9.44 8.17
C GLN A 253 -10.43 -9.64 9.69
N PRO A 254 -9.86 -10.75 10.19
CA PRO A 254 -9.75 -10.94 11.63
C PRO A 254 -8.65 -10.05 12.23
N ALA A 255 -8.63 -10.01 13.56
CA ALA A 255 -7.51 -9.48 14.34
C ALA A 255 -7.20 -8.00 14.05
N ASN A 256 -5.93 -7.67 13.86
CA ASN A 256 -5.45 -6.30 13.68
C ASN A 256 -5.04 -6.03 12.22
N TYR A 257 -5.75 -6.62 11.25
CA TYR A 257 -5.51 -6.36 9.83
C TYR A 257 -5.43 -4.84 9.58
N PRO A 258 -4.42 -4.33 8.84
CA PRO A 258 -3.54 -5.02 7.90
C PRO A 258 -2.28 -5.68 8.50
N GLN A 259 -2.09 -5.57 9.82
CA GLN A 259 -0.94 -6.12 10.54
C GLN A 259 -1.03 -7.64 10.66
N ILE A 260 0.13 -8.31 10.71
CA ILE A 260 0.21 -9.76 10.88
C ILE A 260 0.43 -10.06 12.37
N THR A 261 -0.63 -10.48 13.04
CA THR A 261 -0.63 -10.69 14.51
C THR A 261 -0.90 -12.13 14.92
N ARG A 262 -1.40 -12.96 14.00
CA ARG A 262 -1.73 -14.38 14.27
C ARG A 262 -0.88 -15.33 13.45
N THR A 263 -0.63 -16.51 14.00
CA THR A 263 0.14 -17.58 13.33
C THR A 263 -0.46 -18.00 11.98
N LYS A 264 -1.80 -18.04 11.87
CA LYS A 264 -2.48 -18.33 10.59
C LYS A 264 -2.15 -17.28 9.52
N GLU A 265 -2.14 -16.00 9.89
CA GLU A 265 -1.79 -14.88 9.01
C GLU A 265 -0.31 -14.92 8.61
N MET A 266 0.57 -15.42 9.50
CA MET A 266 1.97 -15.66 9.18
C MET A 266 2.17 -16.80 8.18
N LEU A 267 1.37 -17.87 8.28
CA LEU A 267 1.48 -19.07 7.46
C LEU A 267 1.06 -18.81 6.01
N GLN A 268 -0.07 -18.13 5.80
CA GLN A 268 -0.72 -18.03 4.49
C GLN A 268 0.18 -17.43 3.39
N PRO A 269 0.92 -16.32 3.61
CA PRO A 269 1.79 -15.72 2.60
C PRO A 269 3.03 -16.55 2.25
N LEU A 270 3.41 -17.53 3.09
CA LEU A 270 4.56 -18.41 2.81
C LEU A 270 4.37 -19.27 1.56
N ILE A 271 3.14 -19.38 1.04
CA ILE A 271 2.84 -20.02 -0.25
C ILE A 271 3.74 -19.52 -1.40
N TYR A 272 4.27 -18.30 -1.31
CA TYR A 272 5.16 -17.73 -2.33
C TYR A 272 6.63 -18.13 -2.19
N LEU A 273 7.04 -18.70 -1.06
CA LEU A 273 8.41 -19.14 -0.79
C LEU A 273 8.57 -20.66 -0.63
N THR A 274 7.49 -21.36 -0.27
CA THR A 274 7.49 -22.78 0.04
C THR A 274 7.26 -23.67 -1.18
N THR A 275 7.82 -24.88 -1.18
CA THR A 275 7.35 -25.96 -2.06
C THR A 275 6.00 -26.50 -1.61
N SER A 276 5.37 -27.36 -2.42
CA SER A 276 4.10 -28.01 -2.06
C SER A 276 4.25 -28.86 -0.79
N GLU A 277 5.36 -29.61 -0.68
CA GLU A 277 5.67 -30.50 0.44
C GLU A 277 5.94 -29.70 1.72
N GLU A 278 6.73 -28.63 1.65
CA GLU A 278 6.99 -27.73 2.78
C GLU A 278 5.68 -27.09 3.27
N ARG A 279 4.83 -26.65 2.34
CA ARG A 279 3.56 -26.02 2.67
C ARG A 279 2.61 -27.00 3.36
N GLU A 280 2.52 -28.24 2.88
CA GLU A 280 1.72 -29.27 3.51
C GLU A 280 2.24 -29.61 4.92
N ALA A 281 3.56 -29.71 5.08
CA ALA A 281 4.18 -29.93 6.38
C ALA A 281 3.86 -28.80 7.37
N LEU A 282 3.88 -27.54 6.93
CA LEU A 282 3.52 -26.38 7.75
C LEU A 282 2.03 -26.36 8.13
N LEU A 283 1.14 -26.71 7.20
CA LEU A 283 -0.31 -26.76 7.44
C LEU A 283 -0.72 -27.87 8.40
N ASN A 284 -0.03 -29.00 8.35
CA ASN A 284 -0.31 -30.18 9.19
C ASN A 284 0.50 -30.20 10.50
N ALA A 285 1.32 -29.18 10.75
CA ALA A 285 2.11 -29.08 11.97
C ALA A 285 1.22 -28.91 13.21
N SER A 286 1.47 -29.70 14.26
CA SER A 286 0.76 -29.59 15.55
C SER A 286 1.00 -28.23 16.23
N ASP A 287 2.24 -27.73 16.14
CA ASP A 287 2.61 -26.37 16.50
C ASP A 287 3.03 -25.60 15.25
N THR A 288 2.07 -24.92 14.64
CA THR A 288 2.29 -24.13 13.42
C THR A 288 3.31 -23.01 13.64
N LYS A 289 3.37 -22.40 14.83
CA LYS A 289 4.29 -21.28 15.08
C LYS A 289 5.73 -21.78 15.15
N ALA A 290 5.97 -22.87 15.87
CA ALA A 290 7.28 -23.49 15.93
C ALA A 290 7.74 -24.00 14.55
N ALA A 291 6.81 -24.49 13.72
CA ALA A 291 7.13 -24.91 12.36
C ALA A 291 7.53 -23.74 11.45
N ILE A 292 6.83 -22.60 11.53
CA ILE A 292 7.21 -21.37 10.81
C ILE A 292 8.58 -20.86 11.29
N ASP A 293 8.84 -20.85 12.59
CA ASP A 293 10.12 -20.40 13.13
C ASP A 293 11.28 -21.28 12.67
N ARG A 294 11.05 -22.60 12.62
CA ARG A 294 12.03 -23.56 12.10
C ARG A 294 12.29 -23.34 10.61
N PHE A 295 11.24 -23.14 9.81
CA PHE A 295 11.36 -22.81 8.40
C PHE A 295 12.30 -21.60 8.18
N TRP A 296 12.06 -20.49 8.88
CA TRP A 296 12.90 -19.31 8.76
C TRP A 296 14.33 -19.51 9.27
N LEU A 297 14.51 -20.29 10.34
CA LEU A 297 15.85 -20.62 10.86
C LEU A 297 16.65 -21.48 9.89
N GLU A 298 16.02 -22.46 9.25
CA GLU A 298 16.65 -23.33 8.25
C GLU A 298 17.07 -22.54 7.00
N LEU A 299 16.22 -21.62 6.52
CA LEU A 299 16.53 -20.74 5.38
C LEU A 299 17.70 -19.79 5.68
N ALA A 300 17.72 -19.21 6.89
CA ALA A 300 18.69 -18.18 7.25
C ALA A 300 20.01 -18.71 7.82
N GLY A 301 20.03 -19.96 8.29
CA GLY A 301 21.18 -20.62 8.93
C GLY A 301 21.50 -20.14 10.35
N ASN A 302 21.07 -18.95 10.77
CA ASN A 302 21.24 -18.45 12.13
C ASN A 302 20.08 -17.53 12.58
N LYS A 303 19.97 -17.33 13.89
CA LYS A 303 18.85 -16.59 14.51
C LYS A 303 18.82 -15.10 14.14
N ALA A 304 19.97 -14.44 13.98
CA ALA A 304 20.01 -13.03 13.64
C ALA A 304 19.54 -12.79 12.21
N ALA A 305 20.05 -13.59 11.26
CA ALA A 305 19.60 -13.57 9.87
C ALA A 305 18.11 -13.94 9.75
N ALA A 306 17.63 -14.95 10.48
CA ALA A 306 16.22 -15.34 10.45
C ALA A 306 15.29 -14.20 10.89
N ARG A 307 15.65 -13.49 11.97
CA ARG A 307 14.88 -12.32 12.42
C ARG A 307 14.80 -11.23 11.36
N ASN A 308 15.91 -10.97 10.67
CA ASN A 308 15.94 -9.98 9.60
C ASN A 308 15.05 -10.39 8.42
N LEU A 309 15.12 -11.66 7.98
CA LEU A 309 14.25 -12.18 6.92
C LEU A 309 12.77 -12.09 7.29
N ILE A 310 12.43 -12.48 8.53
CA ILE A 310 11.06 -12.41 9.07
C ILE A 310 10.56 -10.97 9.04
N GLN A 311 11.36 -10.03 9.55
CA GLN A 311 11.00 -8.61 9.57
C GLN A 311 10.72 -8.10 8.16
N ILE A 312 11.65 -8.28 7.22
CA ILE A 312 11.48 -7.78 5.85
C ILE A 312 10.28 -8.44 5.16
N PHE A 313 10.14 -9.77 5.28
CA PHE A 313 9.06 -10.50 4.61
C PHE A 313 7.69 -10.06 5.13
N TYR A 314 7.48 -10.06 6.45
CA TYR A 314 6.17 -9.72 7.02
C TYR A 314 5.88 -8.21 6.93
N SER A 315 6.87 -7.33 7.01
CA SER A 315 6.65 -5.90 6.69
C SER A 315 6.19 -5.70 5.24
N ARG A 316 6.74 -6.46 4.27
CA ARG A 316 6.25 -6.43 2.88
C ARG A 316 4.83 -7.01 2.73
N VAL A 317 4.45 -7.99 3.55
CA VAL A 317 3.09 -8.54 3.61
C VAL A 317 2.10 -7.50 4.15
N GLU A 318 2.45 -6.84 5.24
CA GLU A 318 1.64 -5.78 5.86
C GLU A 318 1.48 -4.59 4.93
N LEU A 319 2.56 -4.18 4.26
CA LEU A 319 2.51 -3.13 3.24
C LEU A 319 1.65 -3.55 2.04
N ALA A 320 1.76 -4.81 1.58
CA ALA A 320 0.87 -5.33 0.54
C ALA A 320 -0.60 -5.31 0.97
N ASN A 321 -0.90 -5.63 2.23
CA ASN A 321 -2.24 -5.52 2.80
C ASN A 321 -2.73 -4.07 2.82
N LYS A 322 -1.91 -3.11 3.28
CA LYS A 322 -2.26 -1.69 3.28
C LYS A 322 -2.56 -1.16 1.88
N LEU A 323 -1.75 -1.52 0.88
CA LEU A 323 -1.78 -0.93 -0.47
C LEU A 323 -2.72 -1.64 -1.46
N TYR A 324 -2.77 -2.97 -1.39
CA TYR A 324 -3.34 -3.79 -2.47
C TYR A 324 -4.56 -4.60 -2.04
N SER A 325 -5.11 -4.35 -0.84
CA SER A 325 -6.42 -4.90 -0.44
C SER A 325 -7.48 -4.65 -1.50
N SER A 326 -8.25 -5.68 -1.81
CA SER A 326 -9.29 -5.70 -2.83
C SER A 326 -10.50 -6.47 -2.27
N HIS A 327 -11.13 -7.34 -3.05
CA HIS A 327 -12.13 -8.31 -2.58
C HIS A 327 -11.48 -9.45 -1.76
N LYS A 328 -10.15 -9.45 -1.65
CA LYS A 328 -9.33 -10.35 -0.83
C LYS A 328 -8.16 -9.57 -0.24
N ALA A 329 -7.50 -10.16 0.76
CA ALA A 329 -6.35 -9.57 1.44
C ALA A 329 -5.25 -9.17 0.44
N GLY A 330 -4.57 -8.06 0.73
CA GLY A 330 -3.63 -7.45 -0.22
C GLY A 330 -2.47 -8.38 -0.58
N TRP A 331 -1.92 -9.12 0.39
CA TRP A 331 -0.90 -10.15 0.16
C TRP A 331 -1.30 -11.20 -0.88
N ALA A 332 -2.60 -11.51 -0.96
CA ALA A 332 -3.14 -12.54 -1.83
C ALA A 332 -3.46 -12.03 -3.25
N THR A 333 -3.29 -10.73 -3.53
CA THR A 333 -3.51 -10.14 -4.86
C THR A 333 -2.29 -10.25 -5.77
N ASP A 334 -2.48 -10.09 -7.08
CA ASP A 334 -1.37 -10.17 -8.04
C ASP A 334 -0.30 -9.10 -7.79
N ARG A 335 -0.72 -7.88 -7.43
CA ARG A 335 0.19 -6.78 -7.06
C ARG A 335 0.89 -7.07 -5.74
N GLY A 336 0.16 -7.50 -4.71
CA GLY A 336 0.74 -7.86 -3.42
C GLY A 336 1.74 -9.01 -3.52
N MET A 337 1.44 -10.05 -4.31
CA MET A 337 2.35 -11.16 -4.58
C MET A 337 3.69 -10.68 -5.17
N ILE A 338 3.64 -9.84 -6.20
CA ILE A 338 4.86 -9.28 -6.83
C ILE A 338 5.61 -8.40 -5.82
N HIS A 339 4.90 -7.54 -5.10
CA HIS A 339 5.50 -6.65 -4.10
C HIS A 339 6.18 -7.40 -2.94
N ILE A 340 5.57 -8.48 -2.44
CA ILE A 340 6.16 -9.29 -1.36
C ILE A 340 7.51 -9.87 -1.79
N ILE A 341 7.55 -10.50 -2.97
CA ILE A 341 8.74 -11.21 -3.44
C ILE A 341 9.81 -10.26 -3.96
N LEU A 342 9.44 -9.29 -4.81
CA LEU A 342 10.39 -8.39 -5.47
C LEU A 342 10.62 -7.07 -4.73
N GLY A 343 9.75 -6.68 -3.79
CA GLY A 343 9.78 -5.36 -3.15
C GLY A 343 9.02 -4.30 -3.94
N PRO A 344 9.17 -3.01 -3.58
CA PRO A 344 8.58 -1.91 -4.33
C PRO A 344 9.21 -1.80 -5.73
N PRO A 345 8.45 -1.43 -6.77
CA PRO A 345 8.99 -1.22 -8.11
C PRO A 345 9.85 0.06 -8.18
N ASP A 346 10.91 0.05 -9.00
CA ASP A 346 11.70 1.24 -9.35
C ASP A 346 10.86 2.34 -10.03
N GLY A 347 9.82 1.93 -10.74
CA GLY A 347 8.97 2.86 -11.48
C GLY A 347 7.59 2.28 -11.75
N THR A 348 6.57 3.12 -11.53
CA THR A 348 5.18 2.82 -11.85
C THR A 348 4.67 3.78 -12.90
N ASN A 349 4.08 3.24 -13.97
CA ASN A 349 3.39 4.03 -14.99
C ASN A 349 1.96 3.51 -15.16
N GLN A 350 0.98 4.40 -15.13
CA GLN A 350 -0.42 4.07 -15.35
C GLN A 350 -0.96 4.78 -16.59
N VAL A 351 -1.53 4.01 -17.51
CA VAL A 351 -2.19 4.49 -18.72
C VAL A 351 -3.56 3.84 -18.80
N GLY A 352 -4.61 4.63 -18.62
CA GLY A 352 -5.99 4.13 -18.57
C GLY A 352 -6.19 3.08 -17.46
N SER A 353 -6.67 1.90 -17.85
CA SER A 353 -6.88 0.74 -16.96
C SER A 353 -5.61 -0.11 -16.76
N THR A 354 -4.48 0.27 -17.33
CA THR A 354 -3.24 -0.52 -17.29
C THR A 354 -2.20 0.14 -16.40
N ILE A 355 -1.62 -0.63 -15.47
CA ILE A 355 -0.48 -0.24 -14.64
C ILE A 355 0.73 -1.08 -15.07
N THR A 356 1.86 -0.44 -15.29
CA THR A 356 3.15 -1.10 -15.55
C THR A 356 4.11 -0.79 -14.42
N TRP A 357 4.56 -1.84 -13.74
CA TRP A 357 5.65 -1.80 -12.77
C TRP A 357 6.95 -2.18 -13.46
N THR A 358 8.00 -1.40 -13.23
CA THR A 358 9.32 -1.60 -13.80
C THR A 358 10.31 -1.89 -12.66
N TYR A 359 11.11 -2.94 -12.84
CA TYR A 359 12.19 -3.32 -11.92
C TYR A 359 13.52 -3.31 -12.69
N ARG A 360 14.57 -2.78 -12.06
CA ARG A 360 15.93 -2.66 -12.60
C ARG A 360 16.88 -3.46 -11.70
N GLU A 361 17.54 -4.47 -12.26
CA GLU A 361 18.53 -5.24 -11.48
C GLU A 361 19.90 -4.54 -11.48
N THR A 362 20.30 -3.97 -12.61
CA THR A 362 21.51 -3.15 -12.76
C THR A 362 21.26 -2.05 -13.79
N GLU A 363 22.15 -1.06 -13.89
CA GLU A 363 22.04 -0.01 -14.92
C GLU A 363 22.11 -0.54 -16.35
N THR A 364 22.75 -1.69 -16.55
CA THR A 364 23.00 -2.28 -17.87
C THR A 364 22.06 -3.45 -18.20
N ALA A 365 21.39 -4.03 -17.21
CA ALA A 365 20.45 -5.13 -17.41
C ALA A 365 19.12 -4.62 -18.01
N PRO A 366 18.46 -5.40 -18.88
CA PRO A 366 17.13 -5.07 -19.35
C PRO A 366 16.12 -4.95 -18.19
N ASN A 367 15.31 -3.90 -18.21
CA ASN A 367 14.27 -3.72 -17.21
C ASN A 367 13.21 -4.84 -17.29
N ILE A 368 12.83 -5.39 -16.15
CA ILE A 368 11.70 -6.31 -16.04
C ILE A 368 10.42 -5.49 -15.87
N LYS A 369 9.40 -5.76 -16.70
CA LYS A 369 8.11 -5.06 -16.65
C LYS A 369 6.97 -6.00 -16.33
N PHE A 370 6.27 -5.75 -15.22
CA PHE A 370 5.01 -6.40 -14.87
C PHE A 370 3.85 -5.49 -15.28
N VAL A 371 2.94 -6.01 -16.09
CA VAL A 371 1.77 -5.28 -16.58
C VAL A 371 0.53 -5.80 -15.89
N PHE A 372 -0.23 -4.91 -15.25
CA PHE A 372 -1.47 -5.21 -14.58
C PHE A 372 -2.63 -4.50 -15.25
N ASN A 373 -3.71 -5.23 -15.52
CA ASN A 373 -4.93 -4.66 -16.08
C ASN A 373 -5.99 -4.58 -14.99
N LYS A 374 -6.65 -3.42 -14.87
CA LYS A 374 -7.83 -3.25 -14.03
C LYS A 374 -8.93 -4.17 -14.53
N LYS A 375 -9.58 -4.88 -13.62
CA LYS A 375 -10.72 -5.75 -13.88
C LYS A 375 -11.94 -5.20 -13.18
N GLU A 376 -13.07 -5.26 -13.85
CA GLU A 376 -14.35 -4.93 -13.25
C GLU A 376 -14.62 -5.86 -12.07
N ASN A 377 -15.12 -5.30 -10.98
CA ASN A 377 -15.44 -6.04 -9.77
C ASN A 377 -16.54 -5.30 -9.00
N ASN A 378 -17.57 -6.04 -8.59
CA ASN A 378 -18.74 -5.45 -7.93
C ASN A 378 -18.46 -4.97 -6.50
N PHE A 379 -17.30 -5.30 -5.94
CA PHE A 379 -16.93 -4.95 -4.57
C PHE A 379 -15.91 -3.81 -4.54
N THR A 380 -15.00 -3.74 -5.52
CA THR A 380 -13.82 -2.87 -5.39
C THR A 380 -13.27 -2.35 -6.70
N GLU A 381 -12.86 -1.09 -6.68
CA GLU A 381 -12.11 -0.46 -7.76
C GLU A 381 -10.62 -0.83 -7.75
N ASN A 382 -10.13 -1.50 -6.71
CA ASN A 382 -8.72 -1.85 -6.53
C ASN A 382 -8.39 -3.26 -7.04
N HIS A 383 -9.14 -3.79 -8.02
CA HIS A 383 -8.91 -5.11 -8.60
C HIS A 383 -8.08 -5.03 -9.88
N TYR A 384 -6.83 -5.47 -9.79
CA TYR A 384 -5.88 -5.52 -10.91
C TYR A 384 -5.31 -6.93 -11.03
N GLU A 385 -5.28 -7.43 -12.26
CA GLU A 385 -4.72 -8.75 -12.59
C GLU A 385 -3.45 -8.61 -13.42
N LEU A 386 -2.44 -9.40 -13.08
CA LEU A 386 -1.19 -9.49 -13.80
C LEU A 386 -1.40 -10.17 -15.16
N VAL A 387 -0.89 -9.54 -16.21
CA VAL A 387 -0.74 -10.15 -17.53
C VAL A 387 0.40 -11.16 -17.47
N ARG A 388 0.09 -12.40 -17.09
CA ARG A 388 1.07 -13.47 -16.86
C ARG A 388 1.81 -13.88 -18.12
N ARG A 389 3.12 -14.15 -17.97
CA ARG A 389 4.02 -14.53 -19.07
C ARG A 389 5.03 -15.56 -18.59
N ARG A 390 5.33 -16.59 -19.40
CA ARG A 390 6.34 -17.60 -19.07
C ARG A 390 7.69 -16.99 -18.70
N GLY A 391 8.08 -15.91 -19.38
CA GLY A 391 9.33 -15.19 -19.14
C GLY A 391 9.48 -14.63 -17.72
N TYR A 392 8.39 -14.43 -16.96
CA TYR A 392 8.50 -14.02 -15.56
C TYR A 392 9.04 -15.12 -14.64
N GLY A 393 9.16 -16.36 -15.12
CA GLY A 393 9.70 -17.47 -14.34
C GLY A 393 11.15 -17.24 -13.91
N GLU A 394 11.98 -16.71 -14.80
CA GLU A 394 13.42 -16.51 -14.53
C GLU A 394 13.65 -15.57 -13.33
N ILE A 395 13.10 -14.36 -13.39
CA ILE A 395 13.22 -13.39 -12.29
C ILE A 395 12.54 -13.88 -11.01
N TRP A 396 11.37 -14.52 -11.12
CA TRP A 396 10.65 -15.02 -9.95
C TRP A 396 11.44 -16.10 -9.22
N TYR A 397 11.89 -17.15 -9.91
CA TYR A 397 12.63 -18.24 -9.29
C TYR A 397 14.00 -17.78 -8.78
N SER A 398 14.69 -16.90 -9.51
CA SER A 398 15.94 -16.29 -9.03
C SER A 398 15.73 -15.54 -7.72
N THR A 399 14.68 -14.71 -7.63
CA THR A 399 14.37 -13.93 -6.42
C THR A 399 13.95 -14.82 -5.26
N VAL A 400 13.09 -15.82 -5.49
CA VAL A 400 12.71 -16.80 -4.47
C VAL A 400 13.94 -17.60 -3.99
N ALA A 401 14.85 -17.98 -4.90
CA ALA A 401 16.09 -18.66 -4.52
C ALA A 401 16.99 -17.76 -3.66
N LYS A 402 17.07 -16.45 -3.94
CA LYS A 402 17.78 -15.49 -3.09
C LYS A 402 17.17 -15.47 -1.67
N TRP A 403 15.83 -15.33 -1.56
CA TRP A 403 15.12 -15.42 -0.28
C TRP A 403 15.45 -16.71 0.49
N ARG A 404 15.41 -17.86 -0.20
CA ARG A 404 15.70 -19.18 0.38
C ARG A 404 17.17 -19.38 0.75
N ALA A 405 18.07 -18.60 0.18
CA ALA A 405 19.49 -18.56 0.54
C ALA A 405 19.80 -17.51 1.63
N GLY A 406 18.77 -16.88 2.21
CA GLY A 406 18.91 -15.83 3.21
C GLY A 406 19.50 -14.52 2.66
N ARG A 407 19.44 -14.31 1.34
CA ARG A 407 19.91 -13.10 0.66
C ARG A 407 18.70 -12.33 0.15
N ILE A 408 18.62 -11.04 0.45
CA ILE A 408 17.55 -10.18 -0.07
C ILE A 408 18.22 -9.08 -0.89
N ASN A 409 17.74 -8.86 -2.11
CA ASN A 409 18.03 -7.62 -2.82
C ASN A 409 17.19 -6.53 -2.14
N MET A 410 17.86 -5.58 -1.50
CA MET A 410 17.23 -4.39 -0.93
C MET A 410 16.76 -3.48 -2.05
#